data_AF-A0A0R2JJP7-F1
#
_entry.id   AF-A0A0R2JJP7-F1
#
_cell.length_a   1.000
_cell.length_b   1.000
_cell.length_c   1.000
_cell.angle_alpha   90.00
_cell.angle_beta   90.00
_cell.angle_gamma   90.00
#
_symmetry.space_group_name_H-M   'P 1'
#
loop_
_entity.id
_entity.type
_entity.pdbx_description
1 polymer ?
#
loop_
_entity_poly.entity_id
_entity_poly.type
_entity_poly.pdbx_seq_one_letter_code
_entity_poly.pdbx_strand_id
1 'polypeptide(L)'
;MHKTWRDVMPRVKQCRKVGCHSLATNGRAYCDAHQDLEEADRNRHDKYMTQRYNKQIRNRDGTKREQTSFYRTKQWVELRKVVLNRDSYLCQYCAVHGRVTPAKVVDHIVPIEYDTDRKADVTNLSVICGRCHSKKTAWEQHYYGTGQQQNKKKVPEIKSTGAIAKLIEK
;
A
#
# COMPACT_ATOMS: atom_id res chain seq x y z
N MET A 1 -49.00 23.44 20.72
CA MET A 1 -47.73 22.70 20.59
C MET A 1 -46.68 23.38 21.47
N HIS A 2 -46.46 22.88 22.68
CA HIS A 2 -45.54 23.51 23.65
C HIS A 2 -44.11 23.02 23.40
N LYS A 3 -43.21 23.90 22.96
CA LYS A 3 -41.76 23.62 22.90
C LYS A 3 -41.25 23.44 24.33
N THR A 4 -40.47 22.39 24.55
CA THR A 4 -39.91 22.10 25.88
C THR A 4 -38.72 23.01 26.16
N TRP A 5 -38.39 23.28 27.43
CA TRP A 5 -37.22 24.09 27.82
C TRP A 5 -35.88 23.56 27.25
N ARG A 6 -35.83 22.29 26.83
CA ARG A 6 -34.67 21.68 26.16
C ARG A 6 -34.51 22.11 24.69
N ASP A 7 -35.54 22.68 24.07
CA ASP A 7 -35.54 23.10 22.66
C ASP A 7 -35.00 24.52 22.43
N VAL A 8 -34.70 25.29 23.50
CA VAL A 8 -34.35 26.72 23.41
C VAL A 8 -32.95 27.04 23.94
N MET A 9 -32.29 26.12 24.65
CA MET A 9 -30.91 26.35 25.11
C MET A 9 -29.89 25.95 24.02
N PRO A 10 -29.07 26.89 23.52
CA PRO A 10 -28.03 26.54 22.56
C PRO A 10 -27.05 25.56 23.21
N ARG A 11 -26.72 24.48 22.51
CA ARG A 11 -25.67 23.56 22.96
C ARG A 11 -24.34 24.32 22.96
N VAL A 12 -23.89 24.70 24.15
CA VAL A 12 -22.63 25.41 24.38
C VAL A 12 -21.59 24.47 24.96
N LYS A 13 -20.33 24.65 24.56
CA LYS A 13 -19.17 24.00 25.18
C LYS A 13 -18.02 24.99 25.27
N GLN A 14 -17.08 24.75 26.18
CA GLN A 14 -15.89 25.59 26.29
C GLN A 14 -15.06 25.52 24.98
N CYS A 15 -14.50 26.65 24.56
CA CYS A 15 -13.58 26.73 23.45
C CYS A 15 -12.38 25.78 23.64
N ARG A 16 -12.02 25.05 22.59
CA ARG A 16 -10.92 24.06 22.63
C ARG A 16 -9.52 24.69 22.55
N LYS A 17 -9.40 26.00 22.32
CA LYS A 17 -8.10 26.69 22.32
C LYS A 17 -7.53 26.67 23.74
N VAL A 18 -6.31 26.16 23.87
CA VAL A 18 -5.59 26.12 25.16
C VAL A 18 -5.53 27.53 25.76
N GLY A 19 -5.95 27.66 27.02
CA GLY A 19 -6.00 28.94 27.74
C GLY A 19 -7.22 29.82 27.42
N CYS A 20 -8.13 29.38 26.55
CA CYS A 20 -9.39 30.08 26.28
C CYS A 20 -10.53 29.50 27.12
N HIS A 21 -11.26 30.37 27.80
CA HIS A 21 -12.43 29.99 28.63
C HIS A 21 -13.77 30.46 28.04
N SER A 22 -13.74 31.10 26.87
CA SER A 22 -14.96 31.53 26.17
C SER A 22 -15.82 30.34 25.74
N LEU A 23 -17.13 30.56 25.63
CA LEU A 23 -18.07 29.54 25.18
C LEU A 23 -18.18 29.52 23.65
N ALA A 24 -18.13 28.32 23.08
CA ALA A 24 -18.49 28.04 21.70
C ALA A 24 -19.96 27.63 21.66
N THR A 25 -20.74 28.29 20.80
CA THR A 25 -22.18 28.07 20.65
C THR A 25 -22.48 27.18 19.44
N ASN A 26 -23.72 26.68 19.33
CA ASN A 26 -24.20 25.94 18.16
C ASN A 26 -23.36 24.70 17.81
N GLY A 27 -22.77 24.04 18.81
CA GLY A 27 -21.96 22.83 18.62
C GLY A 27 -20.53 23.05 18.08
N ARG A 28 -20.12 24.30 17.83
CA ARG A 28 -18.78 24.69 17.37
C ARG A 28 -17.69 24.30 18.36
N ALA A 29 -16.50 23.95 17.86
CA ALA A 29 -15.37 23.54 18.68
C ALA A 29 -14.64 24.73 19.33
N TYR A 30 -14.71 25.90 18.69
CA TYR A 30 -14.04 27.11 19.12
C TYR A 30 -15.03 28.29 19.21
N CYS A 31 -14.70 29.29 20.03
CA CYS A 31 -15.49 30.52 20.11
C CYS A 31 -15.29 31.39 18.86
N ASP A 32 -16.06 32.47 18.73
CA ASP A 32 -16.03 33.32 17.53
C ASP A 32 -14.66 33.92 17.23
N ALA A 33 -13.87 34.23 18.26
CA ALA A 33 -12.50 34.72 18.13
C ALA A 33 -11.49 33.65 17.62
N HIS A 34 -11.88 32.38 17.59
CA HIS A 34 -11.00 31.24 17.26
C HIS A 34 -11.61 30.30 16.21
N GLN A 35 -12.59 30.77 15.43
CA GLN A 35 -13.25 29.97 14.39
C GLN A 35 -12.27 29.48 13.31
N ASP A 36 -11.23 30.26 13.04
CA ASP A 36 -10.13 29.94 12.11
C ASP A 36 -9.43 28.61 12.45
N LEU A 37 -9.43 28.23 13.72
CA LEU A 37 -8.81 26.98 14.19
C LEU A 37 -9.66 25.74 13.90
N GLU A 38 -10.94 25.88 13.58
CA GLU A 38 -11.84 24.74 13.35
C GLU A 38 -11.41 23.88 12.17
N GLU A 39 -11.01 24.50 11.06
CA GLU A 39 -10.56 23.77 9.87
C GLU A 39 -9.26 23.00 10.15
N ALA A 40 -8.31 23.65 10.81
CA ALA A 40 -7.06 23.01 11.20
C ALA A 40 -7.28 21.85 12.20
N ASP A 41 -8.24 21.96 13.12
CA ASP A 41 -8.59 20.87 14.05
C ASP A 41 -9.29 19.71 13.32
N ARG A 42 -10.25 20.00 12.41
CA ARG A 42 -10.89 18.98 11.56
C ARG A 42 -9.86 18.23 10.73
N ASN A 43 -8.98 18.94 10.01
CA ASN A 43 -7.94 18.33 9.18
C ASN A 43 -6.98 17.46 10.00
N ARG A 44 -6.61 17.90 11.21
CA ARG A 44 -5.78 17.09 12.13
C ARG A 44 -6.51 15.83 12.58
N HIS A 45 -7.80 15.94 12.90
CA HIS A 45 -8.63 14.81 13.29
C HIS A 45 -8.76 13.78 12.15
N ASP A 46 -9.07 14.23 10.94
CA ASP A 46 -9.22 13.37 9.76
C ASP A 46 -7.90 12.65 9.43
N LYS A 47 -6.77 13.38 9.53
CA LYS A 47 -5.44 12.80 9.37
C LYS A 47 -5.16 11.74 10.44
N TYR A 48 -5.47 12.03 11.72
CA TYR A 48 -5.32 11.07 12.82
C TYR A 48 -6.17 9.81 12.59
N MET A 49 -7.44 9.97 12.21
CA MET A 49 -8.36 8.86 11.95
C MET A 49 -7.90 8.02 10.77
N THR A 50 -7.47 8.66 9.67
CA THR A 50 -6.89 7.98 8.51
C THR A 50 -5.64 7.20 8.89
N GLN A 51 -4.73 7.78 9.67
CA GLN A 51 -3.53 7.09 10.15
C GLN A 51 -3.87 5.89 11.04
N ARG A 52 -4.84 6.04 11.95
CA ARG A 52 -5.30 4.97 12.84
C ARG A 52 -5.93 3.82 12.07
N TYR A 53 -6.82 4.11 11.13
CA TYR A 53 -7.42 3.13 10.23
C TYR A 53 -6.35 2.39 9.43
N ASN A 54 -5.45 3.13 8.77
CA ASN A 54 -4.35 2.54 8.01
C ASN A 54 -3.43 1.67 8.88
N LYS A 55 -3.17 2.07 10.14
CA LYS A 55 -2.40 1.24 11.09
C LYS A 55 -3.12 -0.07 11.41
N GLN A 56 -4.43 -0.04 11.65
CA GLN A 56 -5.22 -1.24 11.91
C GLN A 56 -5.27 -2.16 10.68
N ILE A 57 -5.54 -1.62 9.49
CA ILE A 57 -5.57 -2.39 8.24
C ILE A 57 -4.21 -3.00 7.90
N ARG A 58 -3.11 -2.24 8.02
CA ARG A 58 -1.74 -2.75 7.77
C ARG A 58 -1.30 -3.83 8.76
N ASN A 59 -1.88 -3.84 9.96
CA ASN A 59 -1.55 -4.80 11.01
C ASN A 59 -2.53 -5.97 11.10
N ARG A 60 -3.61 -5.96 10.31
CA ARG A 60 -4.65 -7.00 10.30
C ARG A 60 -4.13 -8.34 9.79
N ASP A 61 -3.08 -8.32 8.98
CA ASP A 61 -2.53 -9.50 8.31
C ASP A 61 -1.04 -9.67 8.64
N GLY A 62 -0.74 -10.62 9.53
CA GLY A 62 0.64 -10.95 9.93
C GLY A 62 1.51 -11.40 8.75
N THR A 63 0.92 -12.06 7.76
CA THR A 63 1.65 -12.59 6.59
C THR A 63 2.16 -11.45 5.70
N LYS A 64 1.38 -10.37 5.52
CA LYS A 64 1.82 -9.17 4.81
C LYS A 64 2.95 -8.42 5.51
N ARG A 65 2.96 -8.39 6.84
CA ARG A 65 4.07 -7.80 7.60
C ARG A 65 5.37 -8.56 7.36
N GLU A 66 5.32 -9.88 7.38
CA GLU A 66 6.48 -10.73 7.16
C GLU A 66 7.01 -10.60 5.72
N GLN A 67 6.13 -10.62 4.72
CA GLN A 67 6.48 -10.34 3.32
C GLN A 67 7.08 -8.95 3.14
N THR A 68 6.52 -7.91 3.76
CA THR A 68 7.03 -6.53 3.68
C THR A 68 8.39 -6.38 4.37
N SER A 69 8.66 -7.18 5.40
CA SER A 69 9.90 -7.07 6.19
C SER A 69 11.13 -7.39 5.35
N PHE A 70 11.05 -8.38 4.45
CA PHE A 70 12.15 -8.77 3.56
C PHE A 70 12.61 -7.59 2.67
N TYR A 71 11.67 -6.85 2.10
CA TYR A 71 11.98 -5.70 1.25
C TYR A 71 12.68 -4.54 1.98
N ARG A 72 12.69 -4.54 3.32
CA ARG A 72 13.40 -3.54 4.15
C ARG A 72 14.79 -3.99 4.59
N THR A 73 15.16 -5.23 4.31
CA THR A 73 16.47 -5.79 4.70
C THR A 73 17.59 -5.22 3.85
N LYS A 74 18.81 -5.17 4.41
CA LYS A 74 20.03 -4.80 3.66
C LYS A 74 20.26 -5.75 2.48
N GLN A 75 20.00 -7.05 2.69
CA GLN A 75 20.10 -8.10 1.69
C GLN A 75 19.27 -7.76 0.44
N TRP A 76 18.01 -7.35 0.60
CA TRP A 76 17.19 -6.95 -0.54
C TRP A 76 17.73 -5.71 -1.26
N VAL A 77 18.20 -4.71 -0.52
CA VAL A 77 18.76 -3.48 -1.11
C VAL A 77 19.97 -3.79 -1.99
N GLU A 78 20.84 -4.70 -1.56
CA GLU A 78 22.01 -5.14 -2.31
C GLU A 78 21.63 -6.00 -3.51
N LEU A 79 20.79 -7.02 -3.33
CA LEU A 79 20.27 -7.87 -4.41
C LEU A 79 19.59 -7.04 -5.49
N ARG A 80 18.77 -6.07 -5.10
CA ARG A 80 18.10 -5.17 -6.02
C ARG A 80 19.09 -4.40 -6.89
N LYS A 81 20.20 -3.91 -6.34
CA LYS A 81 21.25 -3.23 -7.13
C LYS A 81 21.92 -4.18 -8.11
N VAL A 82 22.27 -5.39 -7.67
CA VAL A 82 22.89 -6.42 -8.52
C VAL A 82 21.98 -6.75 -9.70
N VAL A 83 20.69 -7.01 -9.45
CA VAL A 83 19.71 -7.36 -10.49
C VAL A 83 19.45 -6.19 -11.45
N LEU A 84 19.35 -4.96 -10.93
CA LEU A 84 19.21 -3.77 -11.78
C LEU A 84 20.38 -3.58 -12.74
N ASN A 85 21.61 -3.77 -12.25
CA ASN A 85 22.81 -3.67 -13.06
C ASN A 85 22.91 -4.82 -14.07
N ARG A 86 22.63 -6.07 -13.65
CA ARG A 86 22.61 -7.26 -14.52
C ARG A 86 21.67 -7.06 -15.70
N ASP A 87 20.46 -6.57 -15.43
CA ASP A 87 19.42 -6.37 -16.42
C ASP A 87 19.52 -5.02 -17.14
N SER A 88 20.61 -4.27 -16.92
CA SER A 88 20.88 -2.96 -17.53
C SER A 88 19.73 -1.95 -17.38
N TYR A 89 18.97 -2.03 -16.29
CA TYR A 89 17.77 -1.22 -16.05
C TYR A 89 16.72 -1.35 -17.17
N LEU A 90 16.65 -2.52 -17.84
CA LEU A 90 15.70 -2.81 -18.91
C LEU A 90 14.70 -3.88 -18.47
N CYS A 91 13.47 -3.74 -18.94
CA CYS A 91 12.41 -4.69 -18.70
C CYS A 91 12.68 -6.00 -19.43
N GLN A 92 12.91 -7.07 -18.68
CA GLN A 92 13.23 -8.40 -19.21
C GLN A 92 12.05 -9.03 -19.95
N TYR A 93 10.81 -8.71 -19.57
CA TYR A 93 9.62 -9.20 -20.30
C TYR A 93 9.41 -8.47 -21.62
N CYS A 94 9.70 -7.17 -21.68
CA CYS A 94 9.68 -6.43 -22.94
C CYS A 94 10.76 -6.94 -23.90
N ALA A 95 11.95 -7.28 -23.37
CA ALA A 95 13.07 -7.79 -24.16
C ALA A 95 12.73 -9.12 -24.88
N VAL A 96 11.96 -10.01 -24.24
CA VAL A 96 11.47 -11.26 -24.86
C VAL A 96 10.63 -10.99 -26.11
N HIS A 97 9.96 -9.84 -26.17
CA HIS A 97 9.16 -9.39 -27.31
C HIS A 97 9.91 -8.43 -28.23
N GLY A 98 11.24 -8.35 -28.12
CA GLY A 98 12.08 -7.46 -28.93
C GLY A 98 11.96 -5.97 -28.59
N ARG A 99 11.37 -5.62 -27.43
CA ARG A 99 11.16 -4.22 -27.02
C ARG A 99 12.16 -3.80 -25.95
N VAL A 100 12.81 -2.67 -26.15
CA VAL A 100 13.68 -2.03 -25.16
C VAL A 100 12.84 -1.07 -24.33
N THR A 101 12.70 -1.33 -23.03
CA THR A 101 11.87 -0.50 -22.14
C THR A 101 12.59 -0.26 -20.82
N PRO A 102 12.89 0.99 -20.45
CA PRO A 102 13.50 1.30 -19.16
C PRO A 102 12.62 0.86 -17.99
N ALA A 103 13.26 0.33 -16.95
CA ALA A 103 12.59 -0.23 -15.79
C ALA A 103 13.45 -0.11 -14.54
N LYS A 104 12.79 0.08 -13.39
CA LYS A 104 13.44 0.21 -12.07
C LYS A 104 12.79 -0.69 -11.01
N VAL A 105 11.81 -1.49 -11.40
CA VAL A 105 11.14 -2.43 -10.51
C VAL A 105 11.83 -3.78 -10.65
N VAL A 106 12.30 -4.32 -9.53
CA VAL A 106 12.80 -5.70 -9.45
C VAL A 106 11.67 -6.52 -8.85
N ASP A 107 11.26 -7.55 -9.58
CA ASP A 107 10.13 -8.40 -9.23
C ASP A 107 10.57 -9.87 -9.19
N HIS A 108 9.90 -10.66 -8.36
CA HIS A 108 10.16 -12.09 -8.24
C HIS A 108 9.46 -12.86 -9.36
N ILE A 109 10.16 -13.73 -10.09
CA ILE A 109 9.59 -14.55 -11.16
C ILE A 109 8.55 -15.51 -10.58
N VAL A 110 8.92 -16.26 -9.54
CA VAL A 110 8.01 -17.00 -8.66
C VAL A 110 7.74 -16.14 -7.42
N PRO A 111 6.47 -15.78 -7.14
CA PRO A 111 6.15 -14.88 -6.03
C PRO A 111 6.63 -15.43 -4.68
N ILE A 112 7.11 -14.55 -3.80
CA ILE A 112 7.54 -14.91 -2.43
C ILE A 112 6.42 -15.60 -1.64
N GLU A 113 5.16 -15.25 -1.91
CA GLU A 113 4.01 -15.91 -1.27
C GLU A 113 3.90 -17.39 -1.63
N TYR A 114 4.43 -17.80 -2.77
CA TYR A 114 4.35 -19.16 -3.28
C TYR A 114 5.58 -19.98 -2.88
N ASP A 115 6.77 -19.43 -3.07
CA ASP A 115 8.04 -20.04 -2.69
C ASP A 115 8.89 -19.04 -1.88
N THR A 116 8.89 -19.23 -0.56
CA THR A 116 9.61 -18.36 0.37
C THR A 116 11.12 -18.60 0.39
N ASP A 117 11.58 -19.78 -0.02
CA ASP A 117 12.99 -20.17 0.03
C ASP A 117 13.79 -19.47 -1.05
N ARG A 118 13.12 -19.14 -2.17
CA ARG A 118 13.72 -18.41 -3.31
C ARG A 118 13.60 -16.90 -3.23
N LYS A 119 13.21 -16.33 -2.08
CA LYS A 119 13.04 -14.87 -1.94
C LYS A 119 14.33 -14.07 -2.17
N ALA A 120 15.49 -14.66 -1.88
CA ALA A 120 16.82 -14.04 -2.03
C ALA A 120 17.63 -14.60 -3.21
N ASP A 121 17.04 -15.47 -4.03
CA ASP A 121 17.71 -16.07 -5.19
C ASP A 121 17.73 -15.09 -6.37
N VAL A 122 18.92 -14.70 -6.81
CA VAL A 122 19.13 -13.77 -7.94
C VAL A 122 18.50 -14.29 -9.24
N THR A 123 18.46 -15.62 -9.44
CA THR A 123 17.86 -16.24 -10.63
C THR A 123 16.34 -16.15 -10.62
N ASN A 124 15.73 -15.95 -9.45
CA ASN A 124 14.29 -15.72 -9.28
C ASN A 124 13.90 -14.24 -9.38
N LEU A 125 14.82 -13.33 -9.72
CA LEU A 125 14.57 -11.89 -9.79
C LEU A 125 14.73 -11.38 -11.21
N SER A 126 13.89 -10.41 -11.60
CA SER A 126 14.00 -9.75 -12.91
C SER A 126 13.55 -8.29 -12.85
N VAL A 127 14.21 -7.45 -13.64
CA VAL A 127 13.79 -6.06 -13.84
C VAL A 127 12.61 -6.00 -14.80
N ILE A 128 11.53 -5.35 -14.40
CA ILE A 128 10.32 -5.19 -15.23
C ILE A 128 9.74 -3.77 -15.18
N CYS A 129 9.03 -3.37 -16.23
CA CYS A 129 8.32 -2.09 -16.26
C CYS A 129 6.98 -2.18 -15.53
N GLY A 130 6.40 -1.03 -15.17
CA GLY A 130 5.13 -0.98 -14.44
C GLY A 130 3.98 -1.70 -15.16
N ARG A 131 3.90 -1.59 -16.49
CA ARG A 131 2.88 -2.28 -17.30
C ARG A 131 2.99 -3.81 -17.20
N CYS A 132 4.20 -4.34 -17.36
CA CYS A 132 4.48 -5.76 -17.23
C CYS A 132 4.23 -6.27 -15.80
N HIS A 133 4.61 -5.47 -14.79
CA HIS A 133 4.33 -5.79 -13.40
C HIS A 133 2.84 -5.91 -13.13
N SER A 134 2.02 -4.94 -13.54
CA SER A 134 0.56 -5.01 -13.36
C SER A 134 -0.07 -6.24 -14.03
N LYS A 135 0.35 -6.56 -15.27
CA LYS A 135 -0.12 -7.75 -15.99
C LYS A 135 0.28 -9.04 -15.27
N LYS A 136 1.53 -9.14 -14.79
CA LYS A 136 2.02 -10.28 -14.02
C LYS A 136 1.24 -10.44 -12.72
N THR A 137 1.05 -9.37 -11.94
CA THR A 137 0.29 -9.44 -10.69
C THR A 137 -1.13 -10.00 -10.92
N ALA A 138 -1.82 -9.55 -11.98
CA ALA A 138 -3.15 -10.07 -12.31
C ALA A 138 -3.11 -11.56 -12.68
N TRP A 139 -2.12 -11.98 -13.47
CA TRP A 139 -1.93 -13.37 -13.84
C TRP A 139 -1.58 -14.25 -12.63
N GLU A 140 -0.72 -13.80 -11.72
CA GLU A 140 -0.33 -14.54 -10.50
C GLU A 140 -1.50 -14.74 -9.54
N GLN A 141 -2.35 -13.72 -9.39
CA GLN A 141 -3.60 -13.85 -8.63
C GLN A 141 -4.49 -14.95 -9.20
N HIS A 142 -4.56 -15.07 -10.53
CA HIS A 142 -5.34 -16.12 -11.18
C HIS A 142 -4.67 -17.50 -11.11
N TYR A 143 -3.36 -17.59 -11.35
CA TYR A 143 -2.63 -18.85 -11.49
C TYR A 143 -2.19 -19.42 -10.13
N TYR A 144 -1.51 -18.64 -9.30
CA TYR A 144 -1.01 -19.06 -7.98
C TYR A 144 -2.02 -18.80 -6.85
N GLY A 145 -2.97 -17.89 -7.03
CA GLY A 145 -3.86 -17.45 -5.96
C GLY A 145 -3.20 -16.48 -4.99
N THR A 146 -2.14 -15.77 -5.40
CA THR A 146 -1.46 -14.77 -4.56
C THR A 146 -2.41 -13.65 -4.13
N GLY A 147 -2.19 -13.07 -2.95
CA GLY A 147 -3.03 -12.00 -2.42
C GLY A 147 -4.43 -12.42 -1.96
N GLN A 148 -4.81 -13.70 -2.13
CA GLN A 148 -6.05 -14.29 -1.63
C GLN A 148 -5.71 -15.17 -0.43
N GLN A 149 -5.98 -14.68 0.79
CA GLN A 149 -5.55 -15.30 2.06
C GLN A 149 -6.04 -16.75 2.28
N GLN A 150 -7.02 -17.23 1.50
CA GLN A 150 -7.72 -18.50 1.78
C GLN A 150 -7.51 -19.59 0.72
N ASN A 151 -6.90 -19.32 -0.46
CA ASN A 151 -6.88 -20.27 -1.58
C ASN A 151 -5.63 -20.18 -2.48
N LYS A 152 -4.43 -20.46 -1.93
CA LYS A 152 -3.25 -20.68 -2.78
C LYS A 152 -3.44 -21.97 -3.58
N LYS A 153 -3.33 -21.90 -4.90
CA LYS A 153 -3.50 -23.06 -5.78
C LYS A 153 -2.20 -23.88 -5.81
N LYS A 154 -2.27 -25.20 -5.67
CA LYS A 154 -1.12 -26.09 -5.86
C LYS A 154 -0.86 -26.29 -7.35
N VAL A 155 -0.13 -25.35 -7.96
CA VAL A 155 0.21 -25.35 -9.39
C VAL A 155 1.73 -25.44 -9.59
N PRO A 156 2.22 -25.95 -10.74
CA PRO A 156 3.65 -25.99 -10.97
C PRO A 156 4.25 -24.58 -11.08
N GLU A 157 5.47 -24.43 -10.56
CA GLU A 157 6.24 -23.18 -10.63
C GLU A 157 6.72 -22.90 -12.04
N ILE A 158 6.56 -21.65 -12.49
CA ILE A 158 7.07 -21.20 -13.78
C ILE A 158 8.26 -20.29 -13.50
N LYS A 159 9.47 -20.82 -13.70
CA LYS A 159 10.74 -20.15 -13.35
C LYS A 159 11.36 -19.34 -14.50
N SER A 160 10.77 -19.41 -15.69
CA SER A 160 11.30 -18.75 -16.87
C SER A 160 10.66 -17.39 -17.10
N THR A 161 11.48 -16.35 -17.16
CA THR A 161 11.06 -14.99 -17.55
C THR A 161 10.38 -14.99 -18.91
N GLY A 162 10.93 -15.73 -19.88
CA GLY A 162 10.38 -15.85 -21.23
C GLY A 162 9.01 -16.53 -21.28
N ALA A 163 8.80 -17.57 -20.45
CA ALA A 163 7.51 -18.23 -20.35
C ALA A 163 6.45 -17.29 -19.78
N ILE A 164 6.74 -16.59 -18.68
CA ILE A 164 5.81 -15.63 -18.07
C ILE A 164 5.53 -14.48 -19.04
N ALA A 165 6.56 -13.92 -19.68
CA ALA A 165 6.40 -12.82 -20.63
C ALA A 165 5.42 -13.15 -21.77
N LYS A 166 5.39 -14.41 -22.23
CA LYS A 166 4.43 -14.88 -23.24
C LYS A 166 3.02 -15.07 -22.69
N LEU A 167 2.89 -15.47 -21.42
CA LEU A 167 1.59 -15.69 -20.78
C LEU A 167 0.85 -14.39 -20.49
N ILE A 168 1.57 -13.35 -20.07
CA ILE A 168 0.98 -12.06 -19.65
C ILE A 168 0.75 -11.08 -20.81
N GLU A 169 1.20 -11.43 -22.02
CA GLU A 169 1.03 -10.59 -23.21
C GLU A 169 -0.32 -10.83 -23.92
N LYS A 170 -0.95 -11.98 -23.65
CA LYS A 170 -2.31 -12.31 -24.07
C LYS A 170 -3.34 -11.42 -23.37
#